data_AF-W6JZJ8-F1
#
_entry.id   AF-W6JZJ8-F1
#
_cell.length_a   1.000
_cell.length_b   1.000
_cell.length_c   1.000
_cell.angle_alpha   90.00
_cell.angle_beta   90.00
_cell.angle_gamma   90.00
#
_symmetry.space_group_name_H-M   'P 1'
#
loop_
_entity.id
_entity.type
_entity.pdbx_description
1 polymer ?
#
loop_
_entity_poly.entity_id
_entity_poly.type
_entity_poly.pdbx_seq_one_letter_code
_entity_poly.pdbx_strand_id
1 'polypeptide(L)'
;MVVEVLHGVDDLTAALREFGPTPRARAGILVDHLVAGTKESRIVADTVAHFGADRVLVVGHPYVDVWQAIRPDRVGLTAWPVIPRGQDWKAGIAAALGLPHTTAEDIGLVWKHVLSRVRSYADLEPAFSGRVEELIDFVTSPSEGAP
;
A
#
# COMPACT_ATOMS: atom_id res chain seq x y z
N MET A 1 -15.92 4.51 7.19
CA MET A 1 -14.48 4.23 7.04
C MET A 1 -13.84 5.46 6.45
N VAL A 2 -12.80 5.98 7.09
CA VAL A 2 -11.99 7.10 6.58
C VAL A 2 -10.67 6.49 6.10
N VAL A 3 -10.15 7.00 4.97
CA VAL A 3 -8.84 6.59 4.44
C VAL A 3 -7.92 7.79 4.54
N GLU A 4 -6.79 7.62 5.20
CA GLU A 4 -5.78 8.65 5.38
C GLU A 4 -4.44 8.15 4.84
N VAL A 5 -3.68 9.06 4.21
CA VAL A 5 -2.36 8.74 3.68
C VAL A 5 -1.33 8.81 4.80
N LEU A 6 -0.60 7.72 4.98
CA LEU A 6 0.57 7.67 5.84
C LEU A 6 1.82 7.97 5.01
N HIS A 7 2.62 8.95 5.45
CA HIS A 7 3.84 9.35 4.72
C HIS A 7 5.01 8.35 4.90
N GLY A 8 4.85 7.39 5.81
CA GLY A 8 5.75 6.28 6.03
C GLY A 8 5.45 5.53 7.33
N VAL A 9 6.00 4.32 7.47
CA VAL A 9 5.80 3.50 8.68
C VAL A 9 6.32 4.18 9.95
N ASP A 10 7.29 5.08 9.83
CA ASP A 10 7.81 5.87 10.95
C ASP A 10 6.73 6.71 11.67
N ASP A 11 5.69 7.16 10.95
CA ASP A 11 4.60 7.97 11.52
C ASP A 11 3.46 7.12 12.09
N LEU A 12 3.49 5.80 11.86
CA LEU A 12 2.37 4.89 12.15
C LEU A 12 1.93 4.95 13.62
N THR A 13 2.89 4.87 14.55
CA THR A 13 2.57 4.88 15.98
C THR A 13 1.93 6.20 16.39
N ALA A 14 2.41 7.34 15.87
CA ALA A 14 1.86 8.65 16.19
C ALA A 14 0.44 8.81 15.65
N ALA A 15 0.23 8.43 14.38
CA ALA A 15 -1.09 8.46 13.74
C ALA A 15 -2.12 7.61 14.52
N LEU A 16 -1.72 6.42 14.98
CA LEU A 16 -2.60 5.56 15.78
C LEU A 16 -2.88 6.09 17.19
N ARG A 17 -1.95 6.85 17.80
CA ARG A 17 -2.21 7.52 19.07
C ARG A 17 -3.26 8.62 18.91
N GLU A 18 -3.19 9.37 17.82
CA GLU A 18 -4.17 10.40 17.50
C GLU A 18 -5.54 9.80 17.17
N PHE A 19 -5.56 8.73 16.37
CA PHE A 19 -6.79 8.02 16.01
C PHE A 19 -7.47 7.35 17.20
N GLY A 20 -6.68 6.73 18.10
CA GLY A 20 -7.19 6.05 19.30
C GLY A 20 -8.02 4.80 18.98
N PRO A 21 -7.41 3.72 18.42
CA PRO A 21 -8.14 2.54 17.98
C PRO A 21 -8.84 1.83 19.14
N THR A 22 -10.10 1.43 18.92
CA THR A 22 -10.95 0.74 19.89
C THR A 22 -11.57 -0.52 19.27
N PRO A 23 -12.18 -1.43 20.05
CA PRO A 23 -12.90 -2.58 19.50
C PRO A 23 -14.04 -2.21 18.54
N ARG A 24 -14.57 -0.97 18.60
CA ARG A 24 -15.62 -0.47 17.71
C ARG A 24 -15.09 0.45 16.60
N ALA A 25 -13.82 0.83 16.66
CA ALA A 25 -13.15 1.71 15.70
C ALA A 25 -11.73 1.18 15.48
N ARG A 26 -11.62 0.17 14.63
CA ARG A 26 -10.35 -0.49 14.29
C ARG A 26 -9.60 0.27 13.20
N ALA A 27 -8.28 0.11 13.17
CA ALA A 27 -7.41 0.68 12.15
C ALA A 27 -6.80 -0.42 11.27
N GLY A 28 -7.03 -0.32 9.96
CA GLY A 28 -6.38 -1.14 8.95
C GLY A 28 -5.34 -0.31 8.20
N ILE A 29 -4.11 -0.82 8.08
CA ILE A 29 -3.00 -0.10 7.46
C ILE A 29 -2.41 -0.97 6.35
N LEU A 30 -2.39 -0.42 5.14
CA LEU A 30 -1.68 -0.99 4.00
C LEU A 30 -0.33 -0.28 3.88
N VAL A 31 0.76 -1.05 3.90
CA VAL A 31 2.11 -0.52 3.70
C VAL A 31 2.74 -1.09 2.44
N ASP A 32 3.54 -0.28 1.78
CA ASP A 32 4.35 -0.74 0.65
C ASP A 32 5.46 -1.68 1.18
N HIS A 33 5.62 -2.83 0.52
CA HIS A 33 6.77 -3.73 0.67
C HIS A 33 7.31 -3.89 2.11
N LEU A 34 6.58 -4.61 2.96
CA LEU A 34 7.01 -4.90 4.33
C LEU A 34 7.97 -6.09 4.39
N VAL A 35 9.26 -5.82 4.55
CA VAL A 35 10.31 -6.87 4.59
C VAL A 35 10.65 -7.25 6.03
N ALA A 36 10.67 -8.54 6.32
CA ALA A 36 11.07 -9.06 7.62
C ALA A 36 12.52 -8.68 7.96
N GLY A 37 12.75 -8.27 9.21
CA GLY A 37 14.09 -7.92 9.72
C GLY A 37 14.54 -6.47 9.47
N THR A 38 13.75 -5.67 8.75
CA THR A 38 14.01 -4.24 8.58
C THR A 38 13.62 -3.41 9.80
N LYS A 39 13.85 -2.10 9.75
CA LYS A 39 13.40 -1.15 10.79
C LYS A 39 11.88 -1.03 10.78
N GLU A 40 11.29 -0.98 9.60
CA GLU A 40 9.86 -0.82 9.36
C GLU A 40 9.07 -2.01 9.91
N SER A 41 9.53 -3.25 9.68
CA SER A 41 8.88 -4.43 10.26
C SER A 41 8.93 -4.47 11.79
N ARG A 42 9.97 -3.91 12.41
CA ARG A 42 10.03 -3.73 13.87
C ARG A 42 9.03 -2.69 14.36
N ILE A 43 8.95 -1.54 13.71
CA ILE A 43 7.97 -0.49 14.07
C ILE A 43 6.55 -1.01 13.97
N VAL A 44 6.23 -1.77 12.92
CA VAL A 44 4.92 -2.43 12.76
C VAL A 44 4.64 -3.38 13.92
N ALA A 45 5.58 -4.28 14.23
CA ALA A 45 5.42 -5.25 15.31
C ALA A 45 5.19 -4.56 16.67
N ASP A 46 6.02 -3.56 16.99
CA ASP A 46 5.93 -2.80 18.25
C ASP A 46 4.61 -2.03 18.34
N THR A 47 4.16 -1.44 17.24
CA THR A 47 2.88 -0.73 17.15
C THR A 47 1.71 -1.67 17.38
N VAL A 48 1.67 -2.82 16.70
CA VAL A 48 0.59 -3.80 16.85
C VAL A 48 0.58 -4.35 18.28
N ALA A 49 1.75 -4.59 18.88
CA ALA A 49 1.85 -5.00 20.28
C ALA A 49 1.35 -3.91 21.25
N HIS A 50 1.57 -2.62 20.94
CA HIS A 50 1.12 -1.51 21.77
C HIS A 50 -0.40 -1.31 21.76
N PHE A 51 -1.04 -1.40 20.59
CA PHE A 51 -2.48 -1.11 20.44
C PHE A 51 -3.38 -2.35 20.48
N GLY A 52 -2.83 -3.54 20.25
CA GLY A 52 -3.56 -4.80 20.18
C GLY A 52 -3.92 -5.20 18.75
N ALA A 53 -3.63 -6.46 18.41
CA ALA A 53 -3.95 -7.05 17.11
C ALA A 53 -5.46 -7.20 16.85
N ASP A 54 -6.30 -7.09 17.88
CA ASP A 54 -7.76 -7.02 17.77
C ASP A 54 -8.27 -5.65 17.27
N ARG A 55 -7.39 -4.63 17.25
CA ARG A 55 -7.73 -3.23 16.93
C ARG A 55 -6.91 -2.66 15.79
N VAL A 56 -5.70 -3.16 15.59
CA VAL A 56 -4.79 -2.70 14.54
C VAL A 56 -4.33 -3.89 13.71
N LEU A 57 -4.57 -3.80 12.40
CA LEU A 57 -4.05 -4.74 11.41
C LEU A 57 -3.15 -3.97 10.44
N VAL A 58 -1.93 -4.45 10.26
CA VAL A 58 -0.99 -3.93 9.27
C VAL A 58 -0.72 -5.04 8.27
N VAL A 59 -0.98 -4.77 6.99
CA VAL A 59 -0.66 -5.69 5.90
C VAL A 59 0.25 -5.01 4.87
N GLY A 60 1.13 -5.80 4.27
CA GLY A 60 1.96 -5.36 3.16
C GLY A 60 1.48 -5.92 1.82
N HIS A 61 2.01 -5.39 0.73
CA HIS A 61 1.86 -5.96 -0.61
C HIS A 61 3.20 -6.43 -1.19
N PRO A 62 3.21 -7.40 -2.13
CA PRO A 62 4.46 -7.96 -2.67
C PRO A 62 5.19 -7.02 -3.65
N TYR A 63 4.54 -5.93 -4.06
CA TYR A 63 5.07 -5.00 -5.03
C TYR A 63 6.09 -4.03 -4.44
N VAL A 64 7.02 -3.57 -5.29
CA VAL A 64 7.98 -2.53 -4.92
C VAL A 64 7.29 -1.18 -4.69
N ASP A 65 6.27 -0.90 -5.49
CA ASP A 65 5.46 0.32 -5.45
C ASP A 65 4.05 -0.01 -5.96
N VAL A 66 3.04 0.72 -5.49
CA VAL A 66 1.63 0.54 -5.85
C VAL A 66 1.37 0.59 -7.36
N TRP A 67 2.20 1.26 -8.16
CA TRP A 67 2.06 1.24 -9.63
C TRP A 67 2.06 -0.19 -10.17
N GLN A 68 2.90 -1.06 -9.62
CA GLN A 68 3.04 -2.45 -10.04
C GLN A 68 1.82 -3.31 -9.66
N ALA A 69 0.96 -2.82 -8.76
CA ALA A 69 -0.31 -3.47 -8.42
C ALA A 69 -1.36 -3.33 -9.53
N ILE A 70 -1.17 -2.44 -10.51
CA ILE A 70 -2.04 -2.33 -11.67
C ILE A 70 -1.67 -3.44 -12.65
N ARG A 71 -2.66 -4.14 -13.21
CA ARG A 71 -2.40 -5.19 -14.19
C ARG A 71 -1.62 -4.64 -15.39
N PRO A 72 -0.55 -5.31 -15.83
CA PRO A 72 0.34 -4.77 -16.87
C PRO A 72 -0.39 -4.53 -18.20
N ASP A 73 -1.40 -5.33 -18.51
CA ASP A 73 -2.20 -5.19 -19.74
C ASP A 73 -2.94 -3.84 -19.82
N ARG A 74 -3.19 -3.18 -18.68
CA ARG A 74 -3.83 -1.86 -18.63
C ARG A 74 -2.99 -0.75 -19.23
N VAL A 75 -1.68 -0.91 -19.20
CA VAL A 75 -0.69 0.03 -19.71
C VAL A 75 0.01 -0.50 -20.96
N GLY A 76 -0.55 -1.54 -21.60
CA GLY A 76 0.01 -2.12 -22.83
C GLY A 76 1.25 -2.98 -22.61
N LEU A 77 1.50 -3.42 -21.38
CA LEU A 77 2.60 -4.32 -21.05
C LEU A 77 2.11 -5.76 -20.92
N THR A 78 2.97 -6.72 -21.28
CA THR A 78 2.73 -8.14 -20.96
C THR A 78 3.10 -8.46 -19.52
N ALA A 79 4.12 -7.77 -18.98
CA ALA A 79 4.57 -7.85 -17.60
C ALA A 79 5.25 -6.54 -17.22
N TRP A 80 5.27 -6.20 -15.93
CA TRP A 80 6.05 -5.07 -15.44
C TRP A 80 7.55 -5.33 -15.61
N PRO A 81 8.32 -4.34 -16.10
CA PRO A 81 9.77 -4.47 -16.22
C PRO A 81 10.42 -4.56 -14.85
N VAL A 82 11.47 -5.38 -14.76
CA VAL A 82 12.27 -5.54 -13.54
C VAL A 82 13.33 -4.46 -13.52
N ILE A 83 13.23 -3.53 -12.57
CA ILE A 83 14.21 -2.46 -12.38
C ILE A 83 15.32 -2.94 -11.44
N PRO A 84 16.60 -2.87 -11.85
CA PRO A 84 17.72 -3.27 -11.00
C PRO A 84 17.78 -2.48 -9.70
N ARG A 85 18.24 -3.14 -8.64
CA ARG A 85 18.46 -2.48 -7.34
C ARG A 85 19.46 -1.33 -7.50
N GLY A 86 19.22 -0.23 -6.77
CA GLY A 86 20.06 0.98 -6.82
C GLY A 86 19.66 1.97 -7.91
N GLN A 87 18.68 1.64 -8.76
CA GLN A 87 18.04 2.59 -9.66
C GLN A 87 16.73 3.09 -9.07
N ASP A 88 16.35 4.32 -9.41
CA ASP A 88 15.01 4.83 -9.09
C ASP A 88 13.97 4.01 -9.84
N TRP A 89 13.08 3.37 -9.08
CA TRP A 89 12.12 2.43 -9.63
C TRP A 89 11.12 3.14 -10.56
N LYS A 90 10.60 4.30 -10.15
CA LYS A 90 9.58 5.05 -10.92
C LYS A 90 10.15 5.58 -12.23
N ALA A 91 11.37 6.13 -12.21
CA ALA A 91 12.07 6.56 -13.41
C ALA A 91 12.38 5.38 -14.33
N GLY A 92 12.81 4.23 -13.80
CA GLY A 92 13.04 3.01 -14.57
C GLY A 92 11.78 2.49 -15.26
N ILE A 93 10.65 2.47 -14.55
CA ILE A 93 9.34 2.14 -15.14
C ILE A 93 8.95 3.13 -16.24
N ALA A 94 9.06 4.42 -15.97
CA ALA A 94 8.73 5.46 -16.94
C ALA A 94 9.58 5.35 -18.21
N ALA A 95 10.89 5.10 -18.07
CA ALA A 95 11.79 4.85 -19.19
C ALA A 95 11.39 3.61 -20.00
N ALA A 96 11.00 2.52 -19.33
CA ALA A 96 10.55 1.29 -19.99
C ALA A 96 9.19 1.45 -20.72
N LEU A 97 8.34 2.37 -20.25
CA LEU A 97 7.11 2.78 -20.94
C LEU A 97 7.37 3.77 -22.09
N GLY A 98 8.62 4.20 -22.31
CA GLY A 98 8.97 5.20 -23.32
C GLY A 98 8.48 6.61 -22.98
N LEU A 99 8.28 6.90 -21.69
CA LEU A 99 7.77 8.18 -21.19
C LEU A 99 8.88 9.04 -20.58
N PRO A 100 8.67 10.38 -20.49
CA PRO A 100 9.56 11.27 -19.74
C PRO A 100 9.77 10.79 -18.30
N HIS A 101 10.97 10.98 -17.77
CA HIS A 101 11.38 10.39 -16.48
C HIS A 101 12.54 11.12 -15.78
N THR A 102 12.85 12.36 -16.15
CA THR A 102 14.02 13.07 -15.61
C THR A 102 13.64 14.01 -14.46
N THR A 103 12.37 14.39 -14.35
CA THR A 103 11.88 15.32 -13.33
C THR A 103 10.74 14.71 -12.50
N ALA A 104 10.49 15.28 -11.32
CA ALA A 104 9.33 14.89 -10.51
C ALA A 104 7.99 15.17 -11.23
N GLU A 105 7.93 16.22 -12.07
CA GLU A 105 6.77 16.52 -12.90
C GLU A 105 6.53 15.40 -13.92
N ASP A 106 7.59 14.91 -14.57
CA ASP A 106 7.48 13.78 -15.50
C ASP A 106 6.89 12.55 -14.80
N ILE A 107 7.41 12.20 -13.63
CA ILE A 107 6.91 11.06 -12.84
C ILE A 107 5.44 11.26 -12.46
N GLY A 108 5.04 12.48 -12.11
CA GLY A 108 3.63 12.82 -11.86
C GLY A 108 2.75 12.65 -13.09
N LEU A 109 3.22 13.02 -14.27
CA LEU A 109 2.51 12.83 -15.53
C LEU A 109 2.39 11.34 -15.92
N VAL A 110 3.46 10.57 -15.70
CA VAL A 110 3.44 9.11 -15.90
C VAL A 110 2.42 8.48 -14.96
N TRP A 111 2.40 8.87 -13.68
CA TRP A 111 1.41 8.38 -12.73
C TRP A 111 -0.01 8.69 -13.19
N LYS A 112 -0.27 9.94 -13.59
CA LYS A 112 -1.58 10.35 -14.12
C LYS A 112 -1.98 9.53 -15.34
N HIS A 113 -1.04 9.24 -16.24
CA HIS A 113 -1.28 8.39 -17.41
C HIS A 113 -1.66 6.97 -16.99
N VAL A 114 -0.86 6.33 -16.13
CA VAL A 114 -1.09 4.97 -15.63
C VAL A 114 -2.43 4.87 -14.91
N LEU A 115 -2.70 5.79 -13.99
CA LEU A 115 -3.95 5.83 -13.22
C LEU A 115 -5.18 6.02 -14.12
N SER A 116 -5.08 6.80 -15.20
CA SER A 116 -6.18 6.97 -16.16
C SER A 116 -6.61 5.68 -16.86
N ARG A 117 -5.80 4.61 -16.80
CA ARG A 117 -6.11 3.29 -17.39
C ARG A 117 -6.85 2.35 -16.44
N VAL A 118 -6.92 2.69 -15.15
CA VAL A 118 -7.60 1.93 -14.10
C VAL A 118 -9.05 2.41 -14.01
N ARG A 119 -10.00 1.49 -14.18
CA ARG A 119 -11.44 1.80 -14.19
C ARG A 119 -12.18 1.16 -13.02
N SER A 120 -11.64 0.08 -12.47
CA SER A 120 -12.21 -0.62 -11.32
C SER A 120 -11.13 -1.43 -10.60
N TYR A 121 -11.46 -1.95 -9.43
CA TYR A 121 -10.59 -2.86 -8.68
C TYR A 121 -10.19 -4.11 -9.48
N ALA A 122 -10.96 -4.52 -10.50
CA ALA A 122 -10.65 -5.65 -11.37
C ALA A 122 -9.45 -5.40 -12.31
N ASP A 123 -9.03 -4.12 -12.45
CA ASP A 123 -7.83 -3.74 -13.18
C ASP A 123 -6.56 -3.83 -12.29
N LEU A 124 -6.70 -4.25 -11.03
CA LEU A 124 -5.59 -4.48 -10.10
C LEU A 124 -5.26 -5.96 -9.99
N GLU A 125 -4.01 -6.25 -9.63
CA GLU A 125 -3.54 -7.60 -9.37
C GLU A 125 -4.21 -8.19 -8.11
N PRO A 126 -4.67 -9.46 -8.14
CA PRO A 126 -5.36 -10.09 -7.01
C PRO A 126 -4.56 -10.06 -5.69
N ALA A 127 -3.23 -10.15 -5.77
CA ALA A 127 -2.37 -10.11 -4.59
C ALA A 127 -2.38 -8.75 -3.88
N PHE A 128 -2.75 -7.66 -4.57
CA PHE A 128 -3.01 -6.36 -3.96
C PHE A 128 -4.45 -6.27 -3.45
N SER A 129 -5.44 -6.56 -4.33
CA SER A 129 -6.85 -6.43 -3.98
C SER A 129 -7.23 -7.29 -2.77
N GLY A 130 -6.70 -8.52 -2.65
CA GLY A 130 -6.94 -9.37 -1.49
C GLY A 130 -6.40 -8.80 -0.18
N ARG A 131 -5.31 -8.02 -0.20
CA ARG A 131 -4.80 -7.31 0.99
C ARG A 131 -5.72 -6.16 1.38
N VAL A 132 -6.30 -5.47 0.40
CA VAL A 132 -7.29 -4.41 0.65
C VAL A 132 -8.59 -5.01 1.21
N GLU A 133 -9.06 -6.12 0.65
CA GLU A 133 -10.23 -6.86 1.16
C GLU A 133 -10.02 -7.30 2.61
N GLU A 134 -8.85 -7.87 2.92
CA GLU A 134 -8.48 -8.26 4.29
C GLU A 134 -8.58 -7.08 5.29
N LEU A 135 -8.13 -5.89 4.88
CA LEU A 135 -8.27 -4.68 5.70
C LEU A 135 -9.72 -4.24 5.85
N ILE A 136 -10.51 -4.27 4.77
CA ILE A 136 -11.93 -3.92 4.80
C ILE A 136 -12.67 -4.86 5.75
N ASP A 137 -12.46 -6.16 5.62
CA ASP A 137 -13.06 -7.16 6.50
C ASP A 137 -12.69 -6.92 7.96
N PHE A 138 -11.42 -6.62 8.23
CA PHE A 138 -10.95 -6.34 9.59
C PHE A 138 -11.65 -5.14 10.23
N VAL A 139 -11.77 -4.02 9.50
CA VAL A 139 -12.35 -2.78 10.05
C VAL A 139 -13.87 -2.73 10.02
N THR A 140 -14.52 -3.60 9.23
CA THR A 140 -15.99 -3.65 9.12
C THR A 140 -16.63 -4.82 9.85
N SER A 141 -15.86 -5.87 10.18
CA SER A 141 -16.37 -7.01 10.93
C SER A 141 -16.93 -6.55 12.28
N PRO A 142 -18.17 -6.95 12.65
CA PRO A 142 -18.71 -6.65 13.96
C PRO A 142 -17.76 -7.22 15.02
N SER A 143 -17.30 -6.38 15.94
CA SER A 143 -16.66 -6.88 17.14
C SER A 143 -17.69 -7.73 17.87
N GLU A 144 -17.41 -9.03 18.03
CA GLU A 144 -18.16 -9.86 18.99
C GLU A 144 -17.98 -9.21 20.36
N GLY A 145 -18.97 -8.42 20.76
CA GLY A 145 -19.15 -8.06 22.15
C GLY A 145 -19.49 -9.35 22.88
N ALA A 146 -18.58 -9.81 23.73
CA ALA A 146 -18.95 -10.78 24.76
C ALA A 146 -20.18 -10.22 25.51
N PRO A 147 -21.19 -11.06 25.77
CA PRO A 147 -22.43 -10.65 26.45
C PRO A 147 -22.17 -10.08 27.85
#